data_AF-A0A940U7Q9-F1
#
_entry.id   AF-A0A940U7Q9-F1
#
_cell.length_a   1.000
_cell.length_b   1.000
_cell.length_c   1.000
_cell.angle_alpha   90.00
_cell.angle_beta   90.00
_cell.angle_gamma   90.00
#
_symmetry.space_group_name_H-M   'P 1'
#
loop_
_entity.id
_entity.type
_entity.pdbx_description
1 polymer ?
#
loop_
_entity_poly.entity_id
_entity_poly.type
_entity_poly.pdbx_seq_one_letter_code
_entity_poly.pdbx_strand_id
1 'polypeptide(L)'
;MKEKPRIVLWSGLIFLVLVLDGWFVISSGFTQTIRTFPDFLAVVAGEGDTFSSLSQKYLNDPTRDWSLAEWNEPGPLKPGQTVIIPLKLKQKGGLSLQGYQTVPVLTYHNISSDKSDKMTVKQEMFEQQMSYLREKGYRVIAIDQFFDFLDFKTPIPPKSVVITIDDGWLSAYEIVFPILKRYGYPATLFIYTDIIGRSSKAVSWNQLQEMAAQGIEIGGHSMSHRSLTLPGKKESFKEYFDNLEKELSGSREMIKKKLNREVKYLAYPYGDTTSLVVELAKKLGYRGALTIKREGNPFFVHNYRVNRSVIYGDFSLSHFERSLAVFQEQSLK
;
A
#
# COMPACT_ATOMS: atom_id res chain seq x y z
N MET A 1 33.51 21.08 -72.14
CA MET A 1 32.63 22.19 -71.70
C MET A 1 32.08 21.81 -70.33
N LYS A 2 32.26 22.68 -69.33
CA LYS A 2 31.88 22.45 -67.93
C LYS A 2 30.39 22.78 -67.75
N GLU A 3 29.57 21.83 -67.32
CA GLU A 3 28.26 22.11 -66.74
C GLU A 3 28.36 22.04 -65.21
N LYS A 4 27.87 23.09 -64.54
CA LYS A 4 27.87 23.27 -63.09
C LYS A 4 26.67 22.52 -62.48
N PRO A 5 26.81 21.88 -61.30
CA PRO A 5 25.65 21.44 -60.55
C PRO A 5 24.97 22.64 -59.85
N ARG A 6 23.63 22.70 -59.95
CA ARG A 6 22.79 23.59 -59.15
C ARG A 6 22.68 23.02 -57.74
N ILE A 7 23.06 23.82 -56.74
CA ILE A 7 22.82 23.55 -55.32
C ILE A 7 21.40 23.99 -55.00
N VAL A 8 20.58 23.07 -54.48
CA VAL A 8 19.33 23.38 -53.80
C VAL A 8 19.53 22.98 -52.33
N LEU A 9 19.66 23.98 -51.46
CA LEU A 9 19.76 23.80 -50.02
C LEU A 9 18.36 23.54 -49.46
N TRP A 10 18.12 22.34 -48.96
CA TRP A 10 17.11 22.08 -47.94
C TRP A 10 17.83 21.64 -46.66
N SER A 11 17.62 22.40 -45.59
CA SER A 11 18.10 22.10 -44.25
C SER A 11 17.43 20.84 -43.73
N GLY A 12 18.16 19.73 -43.75
CA GLY A 12 17.77 18.47 -43.13
C GLY A 12 19.00 17.59 -43.02
N LEU A 13 19.42 17.32 -41.78
CA LEU A 13 20.59 16.52 -41.43
C LEU A 13 20.54 15.15 -42.14
N ILE A 14 21.41 14.91 -43.12
CA ILE A 14 21.56 13.61 -43.78
C ILE A 14 22.52 12.77 -42.93
N PHE A 15 22.00 11.71 -42.30
CA PHE A 15 22.85 10.65 -41.75
C PHE A 15 23.34 9.75 -42.89
N LEU A 16 24.64 9.78 -43.13
CA LEU A 16 25.34 8.82 -43.98
C LEU A 16 25.52 7.52 -43.19
N VAL A 17 24.74 6.47 -43.50
CA VAL A 17 24.95 5.13 -42.91
C VAL A 17 25.88 4.34 -43.82
N LEU A 18 27.15 4.22 -43.41
CA LEU A 18 28.08 3.23 -43.94
C LEU A 18 27.92 1.94 -43.11
N VAL A 19 27.52 0.85 -43.78
CA VAL A 19 27.41 -0.48 -43.18
C VAL A 19 28.78 -1.13 -43.19
N LEU A 20 29.38 -1.28 -42.01
CA LEU A 20 30.48 -2.22 -41.73
C LEU A 20 30.27 -2.82 -40.35
N ASP A 21 30.45 -4.15 -40.28
CA ASP A 21 30.24 -4.99 -39.11
C ASP A 21 30.95 -4.48 -37.86
N GLY A 22 30.17 -4.15 -36.83
CA GLY A 22 30.67 -3.73 -35.53
C GLY A 22 29.53 -3.21 -34.67
N TRP A 23 29.36 -3.79 -33.48
CA TRP A 23 28.42 -3.28 -32.48
C TRP A 23 28.91 -1.90 -32.01
N PHE A 24 28.48 -0.84 -32.68
CA PHE A 24 28.65 0.52 -32.18
C PHE A 24 27.51 0.83 -31.22
N VAL A 25 27.80 0.79 -29.92
CA VAL A 25 26.99 1.50 -28.93
C VAL A 25 27.30 2.98 -29.10
N ILE A 26 26.46 3.67 -29.87
CA ILE A 26 26.42 5.14 -29.83
C ILE A 26 25.98 5.49 -28.41
N SER A 27 26.85 6.13 -27.64
CA SER A 27 26.48 6.81 -26.40
C SER A 27 25.54 7.96 -26.76
N SER A 28 24.26 7.64 -26.97
CA SER A 28 23.21 8.64 -27.02
C SER A 28 22.79 8.92 -25.58
N GLY A 29 22.70 10.18 -25.19
CA GLY A 29 22.13 10.58 -23.89
C GLY A 29 20.65 10.20 -23.71
N PHE A 30 20.06 9.37 -24.59
CA PHE A 30 18.67 8.95 -24.58
C PHE A 30 18.56 7.43 -24.40
N THR A 31 17.56 6.99 -23.65
CA THR A 31 17.23 5.57 -23.55
C THR A 31 16.83 5.01 -24.92
N GLN A 32 17.39 3.86 -25.29
CA GLN A 32 17.06 3.16 -26.54
C GLN A 32 16.46 1.78 -26.27
N THR A 33 15.41 1.39 -27.00
CA THR A 33 14.91 0.01 -26.98
C THR A 33 15.75 -0.84 -27.92
N ILE A 34 16.38 -1.89 -27.39
CA ILE A 34 17.25 -2.78 -28.16
C ILE A 34 16.46 -3.95 -28.71
N ARG A 35 15.57 -4.52 -27.89
CA ARG A 35 14.81 -5.71 -28.25
C ARG A 35 13.51 -5.81 -27.48
N THR A 36 12.49 -6.34 -28.14
CA THR A 36 11.17 -6.60 -27.59
C THR A 36 10.91 -8.10 -27.53
N PHE A 37 10.41 -8.57 -26.40
CA PHE A 37 9.89 -9.92 -26.19
C PHE A 37 8.42 -9.83 -25.74
N PRO A 38 7.65 -10.93 -25.77
CA PRO A 38 6.25 -10.91 -25.33
C PRO A 38 6.03 -10.44 -23.89
N ASP A 39 7.00 -10.72 -23.00
CA ASP A 39 6.85 -10.49 -21.56
C ASP A 39 7.82 -9.44 -21.00
N PHE A 40 8.80 -8.98 -21.78
CA PHE A 40 9.78 -7.97 -21.35
C PHE A 40 10.41 -7.20 -22.51
N LEU A 41 11.01 -6.05 -22.22
CA LEU A 41 11.87 -5.29 -23.12
C LEU A 41 13.33 -5.33 -22.63
N ALA A 42 14.28 -5.28 -23.54
CA ALA A 42 15.67 -4.95 -23.23
C ALA A 42 15.97 -3.54 -23.76
N VAL A 43 16.36 -2.63 -22.87
CA VAL A 43 16.64 -1.23 -23.17
C VAL A 43 18.05 -0.85 -22.74
N VAL A 44 18.69 0.13 -23.40
CA VAL A 44 19.91 0.77 -22.90
C VAL A 44 19.50 1.97 -22.07
N ALA A 45 19.93 2.03 -20.81
CA ALA A 45 19.73 3.20 -19.95
C ALA A 45 20.50 4.41 -20.50
N GLY A 46 19.83 5.56 -20.59
CA GLY A 46 20.43 6.84 -20.93
C GLY A 46 21.03 7.55 -19.71
N GLU A 47 21.49 8.78 -19.90
CA GLU A 47 21.94 9.62 -18.79
C GLU A 47 20.77 10.03 -17.90
N GLY A 48 20.93 9.90 -16.58
CA GLY A 48 19.91 10.26 -15.59
C GLY A 48 18.73 9.27 -15.47
N ASP A 49 18.73 8.19 -16.25
CA ASP A 49 17.69 7.17 -16.12
C ASP A 49 17.74 6.50 -14.75
N THR A 50 16.56 6.28 -14.19
CA THR A 50 16.32 5.54 -12.95
C THR A 50 15.31 4.43 -13.24
N PHE A 51 15.21 3.43 -12.36
CA PHE A 51 14.14 2.44 -12.50
C PHE A 51 12.75 3.10 -12.50
N SER A 52 12.53 4.17 -11.75
CA SER A 52 11.25 4.88 -11.75
C SER A 52 10.97 5.62 -13.07
N SER A 53 11.97 6.33 -13.64
CA SER A 53 11.79 7.01 -14.93
C SER A 53 11.56 6.02 -16.07
N LEU A 54 12.29 4.90 -16.08
CA LEU A 54 12.10 3.82 -17.06
C LEU A 54 10.74 3.14 -16.89
N SER A 55 10.32 2.89 -15.65
CA SER A 55 9.01 2.32 -15.35
C SER A 55 7.88 3.25 -15.79
N GLN A 56 7.99 4.56 -15.55
CA GLN A 56 7.05 5.55 -16.07
C GLN A 56 7.01 5.52 -17.60
N LYS A 57 8.18 5.48 -18.26
CA LYS A 57 8.29 5.55 -19.72
C LYS A 57 7.67 4.33 -20.42
N TYR A 58 7.94 3.13 -19.93
CA TYR A 58 7.60 1.89 -20.63
C TYR A 58 6.39 1.16 -20.06
N LEU A 59 6.06 1.38 -18.79
CA LEU A 59 4.94 0.72 -18.11
C LEU A 59 3.81 1.70 -17.75
N ASN A 60 4.00 2.99 -18.02
CA ASN A 60 3.09 4.07 -17.62
C ASN A 60 2.77 4.08 -16.11
N ASP A 61 3.70 3.60 -15.30
CA ASP A 61 3.56 3.48 -13.85
C ASP A 61 4.94 3.63 -13.20
N PRO A 62 5.25 4.76 -12.54
CA PRO A 62 6.54 4.99 -11.91
C PRO A 62 6.73 4.13 -10.65
N THR A 63 5.65 3.58 -10.11
CA THR A 63 5.62 2.77 -8.87
C THR A 63 5.96 1.30 -9.12
N ARG A 64 6.14 0.90 -10.38
CA ARG A 64 6.60 -0.45 -10.78
C ARG A 64 8.13 -0.56 -10.86
N ASP A 65 8.86 0.45 -10.41
CA ASP A 65 10.32 0.50 -10.31
C ASP A 65 10.93 -0.72 -9.61
N TRP A 66 10.27 -1.23 -8.56
CA TRP A 66 10.68 -2.42 -7.83
C TRP A 66 10.74 -3.67 -8.72
N SER A 67 9.82 -3.80 -9.67
CA SER A 67 9.80 -4.96 -10.56
C SER A 67 10.96 -4.95 -11.55
N LEU A 68 11.40 -3.75 -11.95
CA LEU A 68 12.65 -3.61 -12.71
C LEU A 68 13.84 -3.96 -11.80
N ALA A 69 13.88 -3.48 -10.57
CA ALA A 69 14.95 -3.79 -9.63
C ALA A 69 15.07 -5.29 -9.30
N GLU A 70 13.99 -6.07 -9.36
CA GLU A 70 14.03 -7.53 -9.18
C GLU A 70 14.60 -8.28 -10.39
N TRP A 71 14.38 -7.77 -11.60
CA TRP A 71 14.85 -8.39 -12.85
C TRP A 71 16.26 -7.97 -13.23
N ASN A 72 16.81 -6.97 -12.55
CA ASN A 72 18.10 -6.37 -12.83
C ASN A 72 18.95 -6.37 -11.55
N GLU A 73 20.22 -6.00 -11.67
CA GLU A 73 21.06 -5.82 -10.49
C GLU A 73 20.59 -4.59 -9.67
N PRO A 74 20.48 -4.72 -8.34
CA PRO A 74 20.10 -3.60 -7.50
C PRO A 74 21.19 -2.52 -7.48
N GLY A 75 20.78 -1.26 -7.62
CA GLY A 75 21.67 -0.10 -7.55
C GLY A 75 21.30 0.99 -8.54
N PRO A 76 22.05 2.11 -8.55
CA PRO A 76 21.89 3.16 -9.55
C PRO A 76 22.21 2.63 -10.95
N LEU A 77 21.39 3.01 -11.94
CA LEU A 77 21.64 2.68 -13.33
C LEU A 77 22.83 3.47 -13.88
N LYS A 78 23.66 2.81 -14.68
CA LYS A 78 24.75 3.45 -15.42
C LYS A 78 24.30 3.74 -16.85
N PRO A 79 24.65 4.90 -17.43
CA PRO A 79 24.43 5.14 -18.86
C PRO A 79 25.10 4.03 -19.68
N GLY A 80 24.41 3.50 -20.69
CA GLY A 80 24.87 2.37 -21.50
C GLY A 80 24.55 0.99 -20.91
N GLN A 81 24.06 0.90 -19.67
CA GLN A 81 23.67 -0.38 -19.07
C GLN A 81 22.44 -0.96 -19.77
N THR A 82 22.46 -2.25 -20.07
CA THR A 82 21.25 -2.97 -20.49
C THR A 82 20.35 -3.20 -19.29
N VAL A 83 19.09 -2.77 -19.41
CA VAL A 83 18.05 -2.90 -18.40
C VAL A 83 16.89 -3.70 -18.97
N ILE A 84 16.41 -4.66 -18.20
CA ILE A 84 15.23 -5.46 -18.52
C ILE A 84 13.98 -4.80 -17.94
N ILE A 85 13.00 -4.50 -18.79
CA ILE A 85 11.71 -3.93 -18.39
C ILE A 85 10.66 -5.06 -18.43
N PRO A 86 10.20 -5.58 -17.28
CA PRO A 86 9.17 -6.62 -17.26
C PRO A 86 7.81 -6.04 -17.63
N LEU A 87 7.27 -6.44 -18.79
CA LEU A 87 5.94 -6.01 -19.26
C LEU A 87 4.85 -6.66 -18.42
N LYS A 88 5.07 -7.89 -17.93
CA LYS A 88 4.17 -8.62 -17.03
C LYS A 88 4.84 -8.91 -15.69
N LEU A 89 4.07 -8.79 -14.62
CA LEU A 89 4.50 -9.22 -13.29
C LEU A 89 4.27 -10.73 -13.13
N LYS A 90 5.25 -11.45 -12.57
CA LYS A 90 5.07 -12.86 -12.22
C LYS A 90 4.30 -12.94 -10.90
N GLN A 91 3.07 -13.46 -10.94
CA GLN A 91 2.25 -13.69 -9.74
C GLN A 91 2.80 -14.89 -8.96
N LYS A 92 3.64 -14.64 -7.96
CA LYS A 92 4.19 -15.70 -7.10
C LYS A 92 3.57 -15.75 -5.71
N GLY A 93 2.62 -14.86 -5.37
CA GLY A 93 2.19 -14.68 -3.98
C GLY A 93 3.36 -14.34 -3.04
N GLY A 94 4.45 -13.76 -3.57
CA GLY A 94 5.67 -13.50 -2.81
C GLY A 94 6.50 -14.74 -2.45
N LEU A 95 6.26 -15.88 -3.11
CA LEU A 95 7.05 -17.11 -2.94
C LEU A 95 8.44 -17.01 -3.59
N SER A 96 9.44 -17.52 -2.89
CA SER A 96 10.79 -17.79 -3.41
C SER A 96 11.30 -19.15 -2.92
N LEU A 97 12.48 -19.58 -3.39
CA LEU A 97 13.10 -20.83 -2.92
C LEU A 97 13.55 -20.76 -1.45
N GLN A 98 13.70 -19.53 -0.92
CA GLN A 98 14.18 -19.27 0.43
C GLN A 98 13.04 -19.05 1.44
N GLY A 99 11.79 -18.96 0.98
CA GLY A 99 10.63 -18.71 1.83
C GLY A 99 9.55 -17.89 1.15
N TYR A 100 8.86 -17.06 1.92
CA TYR A 100 7.74 -16.27 1.42
C TYR A 100 7.67 -14.87 2.01
N GLN A 101 7.23 -13.92 1.19
CA GLN A 101 6.94 -12.56 1.62
C GLN A 101 5.79 -12.54 2.62
N THR A 102 5.95 -11.71 3.64
CA THR A 102 4.89 -11.35 4.59
C THR A 102 4.67 -9.84 4.55
N VAL A 103 3.47 -9.41 4.89
CA VAL A 103 3.11 -7.99 4.95
C VAL A 103 2.74 -7.63 6.39
N PRO A 104 3.53 -6.79 7.07
CA PRO A 104 3.10 -6.20 8.33
C PRO A 104 1.99 -5.18 8.06
N VAL A 105 0.90 -5.31 8.80
CA VAL A 105 -0.16 -4.30 8.86
C VAL A 105 -0.05 -3.62 10.21
N LEU A 106 0.30 -2.34 10.21
CA LEU A 106 0.46 -1.52 11.41
C LEU A 106 -0.88 -0.92 11.80
N THR A 107 -1.26 -0.96 13.07
CA THR A 107 -2.44 -0.22 13.56
C THR A 107 -2.08 0.80 14.63
N TYR A 108 -2.47 2.03 14.38
CA TYR A 108 -2.39 3.17 15.31
C TYR A 108 -3.79 3.51 15.81
N HIS A 109 -3.88 4.18 16.95
CA HIS A 109 -5.16 4.71 17.44
C HIS A 109 -5.05 6.23 17.54
N ASN A 110 -4.74 6.75 18.71
CA ASN A 110 -4.60 8.19 18.89
C ASN A 110 -3.14 8.63 18.71
N ILE A 111 -2.94 9.84 18.16
CA ILE A 111 -1.66 10.53 18.15
C ILE A 111 -1.80 11.84 18.93
N SER A 112 -0.81 12.19 19.75
CA SER A 112 -0.80 13.45 20.51
C SER A 112 0.51 14.19 20.31
N SER A 113 0.46 15.53 20.35
CA SER A 113 1.65 16.38 20.21
C SER A 113 2.62 16.24 21.40
N ASP A 114 2.12 16.00 22.61
CA ASP A 114 2.92 16.09 23.84
C ASP A 114 2.82 14.84 24.75
N LYS A 115 1.76 14.03 24.62
CA LYS A 115 1.48 12.89 25.52
C LYS A 115 1.65 11.55 24.83
N SER A 116 2.02 10.55 25.62
CA SER A 116 1.91 9.15 25.24
C SER A 116 1.23 8.35 26.35
N ASP A 117 0.49 7.34 25.94
CA ASP A 117 -0.04 6.29 26.79
C ASP A 117 -0.04 4.98 26.00
N LYS A 118 -0.68 3.93 26.50
CA LYS A 118 -0.73 2.64 25.80
C LYS A 118 -1.25 2.78 24.36
N MET A 119 -2.33 3.52 24.14
CA MET A 119 -3.00 3.65 22.83
C MET A 119 -2.75 5.01 22.15
N THR A 120 -1.96 5.88 22.77
CA THR A 120 -1.59 7.20 22.23
C THR A 120 -0.08 7.27 21.94
N VAL A 121 0.29 7.39 20.67
CA VAL A 121 1.69 7.59 20.24
C VAL A 121 1.98 9.08 20.14
N LYS A 122 3.18 9.53 20.53
CA LYS A 122 3.60 10.93 20.32
C LYS A 122 3.79 11.23 18.84
N GLN A 123 3.41 12.43 18.40
CA GLN A 123 3.57 12.90 17.02
C GLN A 123 5.02 12.75 16.55
N GLU A 124 5.99 13.17 17.36
CA GLU A 124 7.41 13.05 17.03
C GLU A 124 7.80 11.59 16.73
N MET A 125 7.35 10.64 17.56
CA MET A 125 7.62 9.22 17.36
C MET A 125 6.93 8.70 16.09
N PHE A 126 5.69 9.12 15.81
CA PHE A 126 5.01 8.78 14.57
C PHE A 126 5.77 9.30 13.34
N GLU A 127 6.25 10.53 13.36
CA GLU A 127 7.07 11.10 12.28
C GLU A 127 8.39 10.36 12.09
N GLN A 128 9.07 9.99 13.18
CA GLN A 128 10.28 9.16 13.15
C GLN A 128 10.01 7.79 12.52
N GLN A 129 8.89 7.16 12.85
CA GLN A 129 8.47 5.88 12.27
C GLN A 129 8.21 6.00 10.77
N MET A 130 7.52 7.06 10.30
CA MET A 130 7.28 7.29 8.88
C MET A 130 8.57 7.56 8.10
N SER A 131 9.50 8.34 8.69
CA SER A 131 10.83 8.57 8.10
C SER A 131 11.63 7.28 8.02
N TYR A 132 11.59 6.47 9.08
CA TYR A 132 12.27 5.18 9.12
C TYR A 132 11.79 4.25 7.99
N LEU A 133 10.49 4.17 7.75
CA LEU A 133 9.95 3.39 6.63
C LEU A 133 10.57 3.82 5.30
N ARG A 134 10.65 5.13 5.04
CA ARG A 134 11.23 5.68 3.81
C ARG A 134 12.72 5.37 3.70
N GLU A 135 13.47 5.71 4.75
CA GLU A 135 14.94 5.57 4.79
C GLU A 135 15.40 4.12 4.68
N LYS A 136 14.62 3.18 5.20
CA LYS A 136 14.90 1.75 5.09
C LYS A 136 14.28 1.11 3.85
N GLY A 137 13.67 1.88 2.95
CA GLY A 137 13.12 1.39 1.69
C GLY A 137 11.90 0.48 1.84
N TYR A 138 11.13 0.63 2.93
CA TYR A 138 9.79 0.06 2.99
C TYR A 138 8.86 0.83 2.08
N ARG A 139 7.92 0.13 1.44
CA ARG A 139 6.89 0.75 0.60
C ARG A 139 5.55 0.63 1.29
N VAL A 140 4.96 1.77 1.63
CA VAL A 140 3.59 1.79 2.17
C VAL A 140 2.62 1.60 1.00
N ILE A 141 1.83 0.53 1.05
CA ILE A 141 0.87 0.16 0.01
C ILE A 141 -0.57 0.38 0.48
N ALA A 142 -1.46 0.65 -0.46
CA ALA A 142 -2.88 0.75 -0.15
C ALA A 142 -3.43 -0.62 0.28
N ILE A 143 -4.43 -0.62 1.15
CA ILE A 143 -5.04 -1.85 1.64
C ILE A 143 -5.64 -2.69 0.49
N ASP A 144 -6.14 -2.04 -0.58
CA ASP A 144 -6.61 -2.74 -1.78
C ASP A 144 -5.52 -3.55 -2.46
N GLN A 145 -4.31 -3.00 -2.57
CA GLN A 145 -3.17 -3.70 -3.17
C GLN A 145 -2.76 -4.90 -2.30
N PHE A 146 -2.84 -4.75 -0.97
CA PHE A 146 -2.61 -5.86 -0.05
C PHE A 146 -3.65 -6.98 -0.24
N PHE A 147 -4.94 -6.66 -0.32
CA PHE A 147 -5.95 -7.69 -0.57
C PHE A 147 -5.89 -8.28 -1.99
N ASP A 148 -5.48 -7.50 -2.99
CA ASP A 148 -5.20 -8.05 -4.34
C ASP A 148 -4.04 -9.04 -4.32
N PHE A 149 -3.04 -8.82 -3.46
CA PHE A 149 -1.96 -9.77 -3.22
C PHE A 149 -2.44 -11.06 -2.55
N LEU A 150 -3.31 -10.95 -1.54
CA LEU A 150 -3.94 -12.13 -0.91
C LEU A 150 -4.77 -12.94 -1.92
N ASP A 151 -5.50 -12.24 -2.79
CA ASP A 151 -6.34 -12.83 -3.83
C ASP A 151 -5.54 -13.31 -5.07
N PHE A 152 -4.20 -13.30 -5.03
CA PHE A 152 -3.31 -13.65 -6.14
C PHE A 152 -3.50 -12.83 -7.44
N LYS A 153 -4.13 -11.66 -7.37
CA LYS A 153 -4.39 -10.82 -8.55
C LYS A 153 -3.15 -10.09 -9.02
N THR A 154 -2.42 -9.47 -8.09
CA THR A 154 -1.27 -8.63 -8.40
C THR A 154 -0.20 -8.82 -7.33
N PRO A 155 1.08 -9.03 -7.70
CA PRO A 155 2.15 -9.02 -6.72
C PRO A 155 2.41 -7.60 -6.21
N ILE A 156 3.00 -7.52 -5.03
CA ILE A 156 3.34 -6.26 -4.35
C ILE A 156 4.86 -6.12 -4.26
N PRO A 157 5.39 -4.90 -4.08
CA PRO A 157 6.80 -4.71 -3.90
C PRO A 157 7.37 -5.50 -2.71
N PRO A 158 8.64 -5.92 -2.76
CA PRO A 158 9.37 -6.31 -1.56
C PRO A 158 9.31 -5.21 -0.49
N LYS A 159 9.34 -5.61 0.79
CA LYS A 159 9.23 -4.69 1.94
C LYS A 159 7.95 -3.83 1.96
N SER A 160 6.84 -4.38 1.47
CA SER A 160 5.53 -3.72 1.57
C SER A 160 5.02 -3.67 3.01
N VAL A 161 4.38 -2.56 3.39
CA VAL A 161 3.77 -2.32 4.71
C VAL A 161 2.39 -1.68 4.50
N VAL A 162 1.41 -2.02 5.33
CA VAL A 162 0.09 -1.34 5.34
C VAL A 162 -0.04 -0.54 6.63
N ILE A 163 -0.54 0.70 6.53
CA ILE A 163 -0.84 1.54 7.68
C ILE A 163 -2.35 1.62 7.87
N THR A 164 -2.81 1.29 9.08
CA THR A 164 -4.19 1.47 9.52
C THR A 164 -4.26 2.34 10.76
N ILE A 165 -5.36 3.06 10.90
CA ILE A 165 -5.69 3.88 12.07
C ILE A 165 -7.10 3.48 12.51
N ASP A 166 -7.30 3.25 13.80
CA ASP A 166 -8.59 2.86 14.36
C ASP A 166 -9.27 4.05 15.08
N ASP A 167 -10.51 3.83 15.50
CA ASP A 167 -11.39 4.70 16.29
C ASP A 167 -11.91 5.99 15.64
N GLY A 168 -11.16 6.67 14.78
CA GLY A 168 -11.60 7.96 14.24
C GLY A 168 -11.36 9.16 15.16
N TRP A 169 -10.28 9.12 15.95
CA TRP A 169 -9.78 10.26 16.71
C TRP A 169 -9.50 11.47 15.80
N LEU A 170 -9.75 12.69 16.30
CA LEU A 170 -9.49 13.94 15.57
C LEU A 170 -8.02 14.06 15.12
N SER A 171 -7.08 13.49 15.89
CA SER A 171 -5.66 13.41 15.54
C SER A 171 -5.39 12.68 14.23
N ALA A 172 -6.27 11.79 13.78
CA ALA A 172 -6.18 11.17 12.46
C ALA A 172 -6.22 12.23 11.35
N TYR A 173 -7.02 13.28 11.52
CA TYR A 173 -7.12 14.39 10.58
C TYR A 173 -6.07 15.47 10.83
N GLU A 174 -5.88 15.90 12.08
CA GLU A 174 -5.02 17.07 12.39
C GLU A 174 -3.52 16.75 12.34
N ILE A 175 -3.14 15.51 12.64
CA ILE A 175 -1.73 15.11 12.77
C ILE A 175 -1.38 14.06 11.72
N VAL A 176 -2.05 12.91 11.74
CA VAL A 176 -1.68 11.75 10.91
C VAL A 176 -1.79 12.09 9.42
N PHE A 177 -2.93 12.62 8.99
CA PHE A 177 -3.20 12.86 7.57
C PHE A 177 -2.19 13.81 6.91
N PRO A 178 -1.86 15.00 7.48
CA PRO A 178 -0.80 15.86 6.96
C PRO A 178 0.56 15.17 6.88
N ILE A 179 0.93 14.38 7.89
CA ILE A 179 2.21 13.66 7.92
C ILE A 179 2.25 12.65 6.78
N LEU A 180 1.26 11.76 6.68
CA LEU A 180 1.19 10.75 5.61
C LEU A 180 1.21 11.38 4.22
N LYS A 181 0.52 12.51 4.03
CA LYS A 181 0.53 13.27 2.77
C LYS A 181 1.93 13.75 2.39
N ARG A 182 2.77 14.20 3.35
CA ARG A 182 4.18 14.57 3.07
C ARG A 182 5.03 13.40 2.57
N TYR A 183 4.69 12.18 2.96
CA TYR A 183 5.38 10.97 2.53
C TYR A 183 4.74 10.32 1.29
N GLY A 184 3.55 10.77 0.87
CA GLY A 184 2.76 10.09 -0.17
C GLY A 184 2.27 8.71 0.26
N TYR A 185 2.10 8.48 1.56
CA TYR A 185 1.72 7.18 2.09
C TYR A 185 0.19 6.99 2.09
N PRO A 186 -0.33 5.92 1.46
CA PRO A 186 -1.72 5.55 1.64
C PRO A 186 -1.93 4.99 3.06
N ALA A 187 -3.17 5.10 3.56
CA ALA A 187 -3.57 4.47 4.81
C ALA A 187 -5.07 4.16 4.81
N THR A 188 -5.50 3.35 5.78
CA THR A 188 -6.91 3.06 6.04
C THR A 188 -7.31 3.54 7.42
N LEU A 189 -8.36 4.35 7.50
CA LEU A 189 -8.96 4.79 8.75
C LEU A 189 -10.25 3.99 9.02
N PHE A 190 -10.25 3.17 10.06
CA PHE A 190 -11.43 2.45 10.53
C PHE A 190 -12.15 3.27 11.59
N ILE A 191 -13.43 3.58 11.34
CA ILE A 191 -14.24 4.42 12.22
C ILE A 191 -15.44 3.65 12.77
N TYR A 192 -15.78 3.89 14.04
CA TYR A 192 -17.08 3.51 14.57
C TYR A 192 -18.00 4.72 14.52
N THR A 193 -19.14 4.54 13.87
CA THR A 193 -19.91 5.67 13.33
C THR A 193 -20.64 6.50 14.38
N ASP A 194 -20.87 5.96 15.58
CA ASP A 194 -21.63 6.65 16.62
C ASP A 194 -20.93 7.87 17.23
N ILE A 195 -19.60 7.97 17.13
CA ILE A 195 -18.87 9.14 17.66
C ILE A 195 -18.60 10.22 16.61
N ILE A 196 -18.66 9.88 15.32
CA ILE A 196 -18.25 10.75 14.24
C ILE A 196 -19.19 11.95 14.13
N GLY A 197 -18.62 13.15 14.27
CA GLY A 197 -19.37 14.40 14.34
C GLY A 197 -20.20 14.62 15.61
N ARG A 198 -20.04 13.77 16.64
CA ARG A 198 -20.72 13.91 17.94
C ARG A 198 -19.78 14.28 19.10
N SER A 199 -18.47 14.19 18.89
CA SER A 199 -17.44 14.51 19.89
C SER A 199 -16.40 15.44 19.29
N SER A 200 -15.92 16.41 20.06
CA SER A 200 -14.79 17.27 19.66
C SER A 200 -13.46 16.51 19.56
N LYS A 201 -13.40 15.27 20.09
CA LYS A 201 -12.23 14.40 20.00
C LYS A 201 -12.28 13.45 18.80
N ALA A 202 -13.36 13.47 18.03
CA ALA A 202 -13.55 12.62 16.85
C ALA A 202 -13.49 13.46 15.58
N VAL A 203 -13.10 12.84 14.47
CA VAL A 203 -13.22 13.47 13.15
C VAL A 203 -14.69 13.73 12.79
N SER A 204 -14.89 14.75 11.96
CA SER A 204 -16.18 15.06 11.34
C SER A 204 -16.35 14.35 9.99
N TRP A 205 -17.58 14.27 9.50
CA TRP A 205 -17.86 13.73 8.17
C TRP A 205 -17.20 14.52 7.03
N ASN A 206 -17.09 15.85 7.17
CA ASN A 206 -16.40 16.68 6.17
C ASN A 206 -14.90 16.37 6.12
N GLN A 207 -14.27 16.21 7.28
CA GLN A 207 -12.85 15.81 7.38
C GLN A 207 -12.62 14.41 6.79
N LEU A 208 -13.53 13.46 7.04
CA LEU A 208 -13.48 12.14 6.41
C LEU A 208 -13.61 12.22 4.89
N GLN A 209 -14.49 13.07 4.38
CA GLN A 209 -14.65 13.28 2.94
C GLN A 209 -13.38 13.85 2.30
N GLU A 210 -12.72 14.81 2.95
CA GLU A 210 -11.45 15.37 2.48
C GLU A 210 -10.33 14.32 2.46
N MET A 211 -10.14 13.58 3.56
CA MET A 211 -9.15 12.50 3.63
C MET A 211 -9.40 11.45 2.56
N ALA A 212 -10.68 11.07 2.37
CA ALA A 212 -11.05 10.09 1.36
C ALA A 212 -10.73 10.59 -0.06
N ALA A 213 -11.04 11.85 -0.37
CA ALA A 213 -10.73 12.45 -1.67
C ALA A 213 -9.22 12.47 -1.98
N GLN A 214 -8.38 12.42 -0.96
CA GLN A 214 -6.91 12.42 -1.05
C GLN A 214 -6.29 11.02 -0.89
N GLY A 215 -7.11 9.96 -0.99
CA GLY A 215 -6.63 8.58 -1.06
C GLY A 215 -6.57 7.81 0.26
N ILE A 216 -7.08 8.37 1.37
CA ILE A 216 -7.29 7.58 2.60
C ILE A 216 -8.53 6.69 2.42
N GLU A 217 -8.37 5.39 2.61
CA GLU A 217 -9.50 4.45 2.62
C GLU A 217 -10.27 4.58 3.95
N ILE A 218 -11.60 4.65 3.90
CA ILE A 218 -12.44 4.70 5.11
C ILE A 218 -13.13 3.34 5.30
N GLY A 219 -12.73 2.62 6.34
CA GLY A 219 -13.26 1.32 6.72
C GLY A 219 -14.26 1.39 7.88
N GLY A 220 -15.00 0.30 8.10
CA GLY A 220 -15.91 0.17 9.23
C GLY A 220 -15.20 -0.33 10.49
N HIS A 221 -15.63 0.15 11.66
CA HIS A 221 -15.22 -0.34 12.97
C HIS A 221 -16.43 -0.62 13.87
N SER A 222 -17.52 -1.15 13.30
CA SER A 222 -18.88 -1.24 13.86
C SER A 222 -19.59 0.13 14.03
N MET A 223 -20.77 0.16 14.63
CA MET A 223 -21.46 1.42 14.95
C MET A 223 -20.97 1.99 16.27
N SER A 224 -20.99 1.16 17.32
CA SER A 224 -20.83 1.60 18.71
C SER A 224 -19.50 1.22 19.34
N HIS A 225 -18.66 0.46 18.64
CA HIS A 225 -17.42 -0.14 19.17
C HIS A 225 -17.65 -1.18 20.28
N ARG A 226 -18.86 -1.76 20.37
CA ARG A 226 -19.10 -2.89 21.28
C ARG A 226 -18.33 -4.14 20.85
N SER A 227 -18.09 -5.06 21.78
CA SER A 227 -17.62 -6.40 21.42
C SER A 227 -18.62 -7.07 20.49
N LEU A 228 -18.10 -7.60 19.38
CA LEU A 228 -18.90 -8.33 18.39
C LEU A 228 -18.96 -9.83 18.69
N THR A 229 -18.19 -10.33 19.67
CA THR A 229 -18.09 -11.76 19.98
C THR A 229 -18.88 -12.16 21.22
N LEU A 230 -19.24 -11.19 22.06
CA LEU A 230 -19.91 -11.42 23.33
C LEU A 230 -21.29 -10.75 23.35
N PRO A 231 -22.36 -11.47 23.74
CA PRO A 231 -23.64 -10.84 24.03
C PRO A 231 -23.52 -9.94 25.26
N GLY A 232 -24.37 -8.93 25.33
CA GLY A 232 -24.56 -8.14 26.54
C GLY A 232 -25.07 -9.00 27.70
N LYS A 233 -24.83 -8.58 28.95
CA LYS A 233 -25.14 -9.36 30.16
C LYS A 233 -26.58 -9.89 30.26
N LYS A 234 -27.54 -9.22 29.60
CA LYS A 234 -28.98 -9.57 29.61
C LYS A 234 -29.54 -9.76 28.19
N GLU A 235 -28.66 -9.81 27.19
CA GLU A 235 -29.05 -9.91 25.79
C GLU A 235 -29.24 -11.39 25.44
N SER A 236 -30.44 -11.75 24.97
CA SER A 236 -30.68 -13.07 24.40
C SER A 236 -29.84 -13.28 23.14
N PHE A 237 -29.61 -14.53 22.73
CA PHE A 237 -28.86 -14.79 21.50
C PHE A 237 -29.51 -14.17 20.26
N LYS A 238 -30.85 -14.13 20.19
CA LYS A 238 -31.57 -13.49 19.09
C LYS A 238 -31.30 -11.99 19.04
N GLU A 239 -31.43 -11.30 20.18
CA GLU A 239 -31.14 -9.85 20.26
C GLU A 239 -29.68 -9.56 19.94
N TYR A 240 -28.76 -10.39 20.42
CA TYR A 240 -27.34 -10.29 20.09
C TYR A 240 -27.11 -10.43 18.59
N PHE A 241 -27.74 -11.41 17.94
CA PHE A 241 -27.62 -11.60 16.50
C PHE A 241 -28.17 -10.41 15.73
N ASP A 242 -29.38 -9.94 16.07
CA ASP A 242 -30.02 -8.77 15.44
C ASP A 242 -29.15 -7.52 15.62
N ASN A 243 -28.58 -7.31 16.81
CA ASN A 243 -27.67 -6.21 17.10
C ASN A 243 -26.32 -6.35 16.39
N LEU A 244 -25.78 -7.56 16.27
CA LEU A 244 -24.54 -7.82 15.54
C LEU A 244 -24.69 -7.46 14.06
N GLU A 245 -25.81 -7.84 13.43
CA GLU A 245 -26.10 -7.45 12.06
C GLU A 245 -26.21 -5.94 11.93
N LYS A 246 -26.93 -5.28 12.84
CA LYS A 246 -27.07 -3.81 12.86
C LYS A 246 -25.74 -3.08 13.05
N GLU A 247 -24.88 -3.55 13.95
CA GLU A 247 -23.55 -2.98 14.20
C GLU A 247 -22.68 -2.97 12.93
N LEU A 248 -22.76 -4.04 12.13
CA LEU A 248 -21.98 -4.16 10.91
C LEU A 248 -22.65 -3.43 9.73
N SER A 249 -23.93 -3.70 9.46
CA SER A 249 -24.64 -3.11 8.33
C SER A 249 -24.84 -1.61 8.48
N GLY A 250 -25.24 -1.14 9.66
CA GLY A 250 -25.50 0.28 9.93
C GLY A 250 -24.25 1.13 9.85
N SER A 251 -23.09 0.60 10.29
CA SER A 251 -21.80 1.26 10.10
C SER A 251 -21.48 1.44 8.61
N ARG A 252 -21.64 0.37 7.84
CA ARG A 252 -21.40 0.33 6.39
C ARG A 252 -22.30 1.30 5.63
N GLU A 253 -23.59 1.28 5.93
CA GLU A 253 -24.61 2.13 5.30
C GLU A 253 -24.41 3.60 5.63
N MET A 254 -24.07 3.93 6.89
CA MET A 254 -23.82 5.31 7.30
C MET A 254 -22.63 5.90 6.55
N ILE A 255 -21.49 5.18 6.51
CA ILE A 255 -20.29 5.63 5.80
C ILE A 255 -20.60 5.77 4.31
N LYS A 256 -21.26 4.79 3.69
CA LYS A 256 -21.67 4.84 2.28
C LYS A 256 -22.55 6.05 1.99
N LYS A 257 -23.55 6.31 2.82
CA LYS A 257 -24.46 7.45 2.67
C LYS A 257 -23.73 8.79 2.81
N LYS A 258 -22.79 8.89 3.75
CA LYS A 258 -22.10 10.15 4.06
C LYS A 258 -20.97 10.48 3.08
N LEU A 259 -20.27 9.46 2.58
CA LEU A 259 -19.08 9.64 1.75
C LEU A 259 -19.32 9.29 0.28
N ASN A 260 -20.46 8.68 -0.06
CA ASN A 260 -20.77 8.15 -1.39
C ASN A 260 -19.70 7.15 -1.89
N ARG A 261 -19.24 6.26 -0.99
CA ARG A 261 -18.22 5.24 -1.28
C ARG A 261 -18.60 3.90 -0.66
N GLU A 262 -18.26 2.82 -1.35
CA GLU A 262 -18.40 1.48 -0.79
C GLU A 262 -17.41 1.27 0.36
N VAL A 263 -17.85 0.64 1.43
CA VAL A 263 -16.98 0.21 2.52
C VAL A 263 -16.60 -1.24 2.29
N LYS A 264 -15.31 -1.47 2.02
CA LYS A 264 -14.76 -2.80 1.68
C LYS A 264 -14.20 -3.52 2.90
N TYR A 265 -13.71 -2.80 3.90
CA TYR A 265 -12.93 -3.39 4.99
C TYR A 265 -13.53 -3.11 6.37
N LEU A 266 -13.33 -4.05 7.28
CA LEU A 266 -13.74 -3.98 8.68
C LEU A 266 -12.54 -4.21 9.59
N ALA A 267 -12.32 -3.34 10.58
CA ALA A 267 -11.53 -3.70 11.75
C ALA A 267 -12.49 -4.22 12.83
N TYR A 268 -12.22 -5.38 13.43
CA TYR A 268 -13.05 -5.83 14.55
C TYR A 268 -12.70 -5.02 15.81
N PRO A 269 -13.69 -4.47 16.55
CA PRO A 269 -13.45 -3.88 17.87
C PRO A 269 -12.69 -4.86 18.76
N TYR A 270 -11.64 -4.37 19.41
CA TYR A 270 -10.71 -5.17 20.23
C TYR A 270 -9.95 -6.28 19.48
N GLY A 271 -10.12 -6.37 18.15
CA GLY A 271 -9.55 -7.39 17.28
C GLY A 271 -10.17 -8.78 17.40
N ASP A 272 -11.25 -8.93 18.16
CA ASP A 272 -11.91 -10.21 18.44
C ASP A 272 -12.96 -10.57 17.39
N THR A 273 -13.04 -11.85 17.05
CA THR A 273 -13.97 -12.33 16.03
C THR A 273 -14.29 -13.81 16.22
N THR A 274 -15.49 -14.23 15.79
CA THR A 274 -15.91 -15.65 15.72
C THR A 274 -16.21 -16.04 14.27
N SER A 275 -16.51 -17.31 14.01
CA SER A 275 -16.95 -17.73 12.67
C SER A 275 -18.28 -17.09 12.28
N LEU A 276 -19.20 -16.90 13.23
CA LEU A 276 -20.47 -16.20 13.00
C LEU A 276 -20.23 -14.76 12.51
N VAL A 277 -19.37 -14.00 13.19
CA VAL A 277 -19.06 -12.61 12.82
C VAL A 277 -18.42 -12.54 11.44
N VAL A 278 -17.56 -13.49 11.09
CA VAL A 278 -16.96 -13.58 9.73
C VAL A 278 -18.01 -13.81 8.66
N GLU A 279 -18.88 -14.81 8.85
CA GLU A 279 -19.88 -15.14 7.84
C GLU A 279 -20.88 -14.00 7.65
N LEU A 280 -21.20 -13.27 8.73
CA LEU A 280 -22.02 -12.08 8.62
C LEU A 280 -21.31 -10.93 7.89
N ALA A 281 -20.02 -10.68 8.18
CA ALA A 281 -19.23 -9.68 7.46
C ALA A 281 -19.15 -9.98 5.96
N LYS A 282 -18.94 -11.25 5.58
CA LYS A 282 -19.00 -11.72 4.18
C LYS A 282 -20.36 -11.44 3.55
N LYS A 283 -21.45 -11.86 4.23
CA LYS A 283 -22.83 -11.70 3.76
C LYS A 283 -23.18 -10.23 3.52
N LEU A 284 -22.67 -9.33 4.34
CA LEU A 284 -22.89 -7.88 4.24
C LEU A 284 -22.01 -7.19 3.18
N GLY A 285 -21.13 -7.93 2.50
CA GLY A 285 -20.33 -7.45 1.39
C GLY A 285 -19.03 -6.75 1.78
N TYR A 286 -18.51 -6.97 2.99
CA TYR A 286 -17.11 -6.66 3.26
C TYR A 286 -16.22 -7.59 2.42
N ARG A 287 -15.14 -7.06 1.84
CA ARG A 287 -14.10 -7.82 1.12
C ARG A 287 -13.15 -8.53 2.09
N GLY A 288 -12.90 -7.92 3.25
CA GLY A 288 -11.99 -8.46 4.24
C GLY A 288 -12.09 -7.76 5.59
N ALA A 289 -11.47 -8.36 6.60
CA ALA A 289 -11.53 -7.88 7.97
C ALA A 289 -10.26 -8.19 8.78
N LEU A 290 -9.95 -7.29 9.71
CA LEU A 290 -8.66 -7.23 10.39
C LEU A 290 -8.79 -7.39 11.91
N THR A 291 -7.87 -8.14 12.49
CA THR A 291 -7.70 -8.42 13.93
C THR A 291 -6.54 -7.59 14.49
N ILE A 292 -6.06 -7.91 15.70
CA ILE A 292 -4.85 -7.28 16.29
C ILE A 292 -3.77 -8.31 16.69
N LYS A 293 -3.76 -9.47 16.05
CA LYS A 293 -2.70 -10.46 16.26
C LYS A 293 -1.39 -9.92 15.67
N ARG A 294 -0.34 -9.85 16.50
CA ARG A 294 0.98 -9.29 16.13
C ARG A 294 1.81 -10.30 15.32
N GLU A 295 1.42 -10.51 14.07
CA GLU A 295 2.09 -11.39 13.10
C GLU A 295 2.10 -10.75 11.71
N GLY A 296 3.04 -11.18 10.86
CA GLY A 296 3.03 -10.82 9.44
C GLY A 296 1.93 -11.56 8.67
N ASN A 297 1.56 -11.03 7.50
CA ASN A 297 0.53 -11.61 6.65
C ASN A 297 1.12 -12.19 5.36
N PRO A 298 1.26 -13.51 5.23
CA PRO A 298 1.53 -14.13 3.93
C PRO A 298 0.29 -14.09 3.03
N PHE A 299 0.45 -14.40 1.74
CA PHE A 299 -0.66 -14.42 0.78
C PHE A 299 -1.81 -15.35 1.19
N PHE A 300 -1.53 -16.42 1.94
CA PHE A 300 -2.51 -17.41 2.38
C PHE A 300 -3.17 -17.08 3.73
N VAL A 301 -2.96 -15.87 4.28
CA VAL A 301 -3.74 -15.43 5.46
C VAL A 301 -5.21 -15.36 5.11
N HIS A 302 -6.08 -15.72 6.05
CA HIS A 302 -7.53 -15.66 5.83
C HIS A 302 -8.00 -14.19 5.72
N ASN A 303 -8.62 -13.80 4.60
CA ASN A 303 -9.03 -12.42 4.30
C ASN A 303 -9.85 -11.71 5.40
N TYR A 304 -10.56 -12.46 6.24
CA TYR A 304 -11.36 -11.93 7.37
C TYR A 304 -10.71 -12.12 8.74
N ARG A 305 -9.42 -12.45 8.77
CA ARG A 305 -8.56 -12.61 9.95
C ARG A 305 -7.16 -12.08 9.68
N VAL A 306 -7.06 -10.97 8.96
CA VAL A 306 -5.78 -10.31 8.73
C VAL A 306 -5.17 -9.88 10.07
N ASN A 307 -3.90 -10.16 10.24
CA ASN A 307 -3.12 -9.83 11.44
C ASN A 307 -2.70 -8.37 11.41
N ARG A 308 -2.76 -7.68 12.55
CA ARG A 308 -2.24 -6.31 12.70
C ARG A 308 -1.39 -6.16 13.94
N SER A 309 -0.28 -5.44 13.81
CA SER A 309 0.58 -5.06 14.92
C SER A 309 0.13 -3.71 15.48
N VAL A 310 -0.44 -3.71 16.68
CA VAL A 310 -0.72 -2.47 17.40
C VAL A 310 0.59 -1.78 17.76
N ILE A 311 0.72 -0.51 17.38
CA ILE A 311 1.86 0.32 17.74
C ILE A 311 1.48 1.11 18.99
N TYR A 312 2.00 0.66 20.13
CA TYR A 312 1.74 1.27 21.43
C TYR A 312 2.61 2.52 21.65
N GLY A 313 2.14 3.46 22.47
CA GLY A 313 2.83 4.73 22.72
C GLY A 313 4.15 4.63 23.49
N ASP A 314 4.41 3.49 24.13
CA ASP A 314 5.68 3.17 24.80
C ASP A 314 6.71 2.48 23.89
N PHE A 315 6.37 2.22 22.62
CA PHE A 315 7.30 1.64 21.67
C PHE A 315 8.42 2.62 21.33
N SER A 316 9.66 2.24 21.63
CA SER A 316 10.83 2.86 21.00
C SER A 316 10.91 2.51 19.51
N LEU A 317 11.77 3.22 18.76
CA LEU A 317 11.99 2.91 17.36
C LEU A 317 12.38 1.44 17.14
N SER A 318 13.24 0.86 17.98
CA SER A 318 13.60 -0.57 17.89
C SER A 318 12.41 -1.52 18.14
N HIS A 319 11.41 -1.13 18.95
CA HIS A 319 10.17 -1.90 19.11
C HIS A 319 9.32 -1.85 17.83
N PHE A 320 9.26 -0.68 17.20
CA PHE A 320 8.60 -0.47 15.91
C PHE A 320 9.25 -1.33 14.82
N GLU A 321 10.59 -1.35 14.73
CA GLU A 321 11.35 -2.16 13.77
C GLU A 321 10.99 -3.65 13.81
N ARG A 322 10.84 -4.22 15.01
CA ARG A 322 10.44 -5.62 15.18
C ARG A 322 9.04 -5.93 14.65
N SER A 323 8.23 -4.91 14.39
CA SER A 323 6.88 -5.05 13.82
C SER A 323 6.89 -5.01 12.29
N LEU A 324 8.07 -4.88 11.66
CA LEU A 324 8.25 -4.72 10.22
C LEU A 324 8.85 -5.96 9.52
N ALA A 325 8.69 -7.15 10.10
CA ALA A 325 9.08 -8.38 9.43
C ALA A 325 8.28 -8.57 8.14
N VAL A 326 8.98 -8.66 7.00
CA VAL A 326 8.41 -8.68 5.64
C VAL A 326 8.74 -9.96 4.85
N PHE A 327 9.46 -10.88 5.46
CA PHE A 327 9.80 -12.16 4.85
C PHE A 327 9.92 -13.22 5.94
N GLN A 328 9.40 -14.40 5.66
CA GLN A 328 9.59 -15.58 6.48
C GLN A 328 10.50 -16.54 5.72
N GLU A 329 11.68 -16.81 6.28
CA GLU A 329 12.56 -17.85 5.75
C GLU A 329 11.95 -19.22 6.00
N GLN A 330 11.92 -20.03 4.94
CA GLN A 330 11.53 -21.43 4.98
C GLN A 330 12.28 -22.17 3.88
N SER A 331 13.21 -23.04 4.28
CA SER A 331 13.96 -23.87 3.34
C SER A 331 13.06 -24.99 2.83
N LEU A 332 12.68 -24.92 1.55
CA LEU A 332 12.10 -26.05 0.82
C LEU A 332 13.25 -26.99 0.43
N LYS A 333 13.80 -27.71 1.41
CA LYS A 333 14.76 -28.80 1.17
C LYS A 333 14.03 -30.10 0.87
#